data_AF-A0A0F5R991-F1
#
_entry.id   AF-A0A0F5R991-F1
#
_cell.length_a   1.000
_cell.length_b   1.000
_cell.length_c   1.000
_cell.angle_alpha   90.00
_cell.angle_beta   90.00
_cell.angle_gamma   90.00
#
_symmetry.space_group_name_H-M   'P 1'
#
loop_
_entity.id
_entity.type
_entity.pdbx_description
1 polymer ?
#
loop_
_entity_poly.entity_id
_entity_poly.type
_entity_poly.pdbx_seq_one_letter_code
_entity_poly.pdbx_strand_id
1 'polypeptide(L)'
;MKKKIIIVTLGALILMASASFGAYAATKLVLVVDGKVQGAEPKIINGTTYVPLTAVSKALGATASFDKKTGTVTVKSSGINPIAPDIYRAGDFVFSQLQAEKNDFGWKVSVEMTSDTSAYSGVNLTAVFYNESGKRVGSAFGAVTNIGKGDTKFTDLITTDDLTGYKTVKFQIDIANKA
;
A
#
# COMPACT_ATOMS: atom_id res chain seq x y z
N MET A 1 66.20 38.81 -15.00
CA MET A 1 65.61 38.27 -13.76
C MET A 1 64.10 38.55 -13.67
N LYS A 2 63.62 39.78 -13.96
CA LYS A 2 62.20 40.17 -13.89
C LYS A 2 61.22 39.31 -14.73
N LYS A 3 61.60 38.87 -15.95
CA LYS A 3 60.75 38.02 -16.81
C LYS A 3 60.57 36.57 -16.30
N LYS A 4 61.57 36.03 -15.60
CA LYS A 4 61.50 34.67 -15.02
C LYS A 4 60.63 34.64 -13.75
N ILE A 5 60.63 35.74 -12.99
CA ILE A 5 59.76 35.91 -11.82
C ILE A 5 58.29 35.92 -12.25
N ILE A 6 57.93 36.68 -13.29
CA ILE A 6 56.55 36.77 -13.79
C ILE A 6 56.00 35.40 -14.24
N ILE A 7 56.81 34.58 -14.90
CA ILE A 7 56.39 33.24 -15.35
C ILE A 7 56.14 32.30 -14.16
N VAL A 8 56.96 32.40 -13.11
CA VAL A 8 56.78 31.58 -11.90
C VAL A 8 55.53 32.02 -11.13
N THR A 9 55.26 33.33 -11.02
CA THR A 9 54.05 33.82 -10.35
C THR A 9 52.77 33.46 -11.11
N LEU A 10 52.80 33.49 -12.45
CA LEU A 10 51.64 33.13 -13.28
C LEU A 10 51.35 31.62 -13.22
N GLY A 11 52.39 30.79 -13.20
CA GLY A 11 52.24 29.34 -13.01
C GLY A 11 51.65 28.97 -11.65
N ALA A 12 52.06 29.67 -10.58
CA ALA A 12 51.50 29.47 -9.24
C ALA A 12 50.03 29.88 -9.14
N LEU A 13 49.63 30.94 -9.86
CA LEU A 13 48.24 31.40 -9.88
C LEU A 13 47.29 30.42 -10.61
N ILE A 14 47.77 29.77 -11.67
CA ILE A 14 47.01 28.75 -12.42
C ILE A 14 46.84 27.45 -11.60
N LEU A 15 47.83 27.10 -10.77
CA LEU A 15 47.75 25.98 -9.84
C LEU A 15 46.77 26.24 -8.68
N MET A 16 46.63 27.47 -8.21
CA MET A 16 45.66 27.81 -7.16
C MET A 16 44.21 27.91 -7.69
N ALA A 17 44.02 28.17 -8.98
CA ALA A 17 42.69 28.24 -9.60
C ALA A 17 42.04 26.88 -9.90
N SER A 18 42.78 25.76 -9.77
CA SER A 18 42.28 24.40 -10.02
C SER A 18 41.87 23.63 -8.76
N ALA A 19 42.02 24.22 -7.57
CA ALA A 19 41.75 23.56 -6.28
C ALA A 19 40.31 23.73 -5.76
N SER A 20 39.40 24.37 -6.49
CA SER A 20 38.04 24.71 -6.02
C SER A 20 36.91 23.88 -6.63
N PHE A 21 37.20 22.80 -7.35
CA PHE A 21 36.17 21.82 -7.73
C PHE A 21 35.91 20.89 -6.54
N GLY A 22 35.07 21.34 -5.62
CA GLY A 22 34.52 20.47 -4.58
C GLY A 22 33.85 19.26 -5.24
N ALA A 23 34.22 18.06 -4.82
CA ALA A 23 33.51 16.85 -5.19
C ALA A 23 32.14 16.89 -4.50
N TYR A 24 31.10 17.26 -5.23
CA TYR A 24 29.73 17.12 -4.74
C TYR A 24 29.39 15.63 -4.74
N ALA A 25 29.49 15.00 -3.58
CA ALA A 25 28.94 13.67 -3.38
C ALA A 25 27.42 13.74 -3.57
N ALA A 26 26.92 13.08 -4.63
CA ALA A 26 25.49 13.01 -4.89
C ALA A 26 24.78 12.35 -3.70
N THR A 27 23.71 12.97 -3.20
CA THR A 27 22.87 12.39 -2.15
C THR A 27 22.35 11.03 -2.61
N LYS A 28 22.79 9.95 -1.95
CA LYS A 28 22.31 8.60 -2.25
C LYS A 28 20.90 8.44 -1.72
N LEU A 29 19.93 8.27 -2.62
CA LEU A 29 18.55 7.98 -2.26
C LEU A 29 18.42 6.51 -1.82
N VAL A 30 17.63 6.28 -0.78
CA VAL A 30 17.37 4.95 -0.24
C VAL A 30 15.88 4.66 -0.35
N LEU A 31 15.53 3.53 -0.95
CA LEU A 31 14.15 3.03 -0.98
C LEU A 31 13.92 2.17 0.27
N VAL A 32 12.90 2.52 1.05
CA VAL A 32 12.45 1.74 2.21
C VAL A 32 10.99 1.33 1.98
N VAL A 33 10.71 0.04 2.09
CA VAL A 33 9.34 -0.53 2.01
C VAL A 33 9.15 -1.38 3.26
N ASP A 34 8.08 -1.13 4.02
CA ASP A 34 7.78 -1.81 5.30
C ASP A 34 8.97 -1.84 6.28
N GLY A 35 9.67 -0.70 6.41
CA GLY A 35 10.85 -0.56 7.27
C GLY A 35 12.11 -1.30 6.78
N LYS A 36 12.04 -1.98 5.63
CA LYS A 36 13.18 -2.70 5.03
C LYS A 36 13.77 -1.94 3.87
N VAL A 37 15.08 -1.74 3.91
CA VAL A 37 15.85 -1.15 2.80
C VAL A 37 15.80 -2.08 1.59
N GLN A 38 15.42 -1.52 0.45
CA GLN A 38 15.38 -2.22 -0.82
C GLN A 38 16.68 -1.96 -1.59
N GLY A 39 17.21 -2.98 -2.26
CA GLY A 39 18.41 -2.88 -3.09
C GLY A 39 18.22 -2.12 -4.42
N ALA A 40 17.17 -1.31 -4.52
CA ALA A 40 16.80 -0.56 -5.72
C ALA A 40 16.98 0.92 -5.46
N GLU A 41 17.68 1.60 -6.36
CA GLU A 41 18.04 3.01 -6.20
C GLU A 41 16.98 3.92 -6.87
N PRO A 42 16.33 4.81 -6.11
CA PRO A 42 15.52 5.87 -6.68
C PRO A 42 16.37 6.84 -7.51
N LYS A 43 15.77 7.46 -8.53
CA LYS A 43 16.43 8.43 -9.41
C LYS A 43 15.63 9.72 -9.48
N ILE A 44 16.30 10.87 -9.44
CA ILE A 44 15.63 12.16 -9.68
C ILE A 44 15.75 12.48 -11.17
N ILE A 45 14.62 12.70 -11.83
CA ILE A 45 14.53 13.16 -13.22
C ILE A 45 13.63 14.39 -13.22
N ASN A 46 14.16 15.54 -13.65
CA ASN A 46 13.45 16.82 -13.68
C ASN A 46 12.79 17.21 -12.34
N GLY A 47 13.48 16.96 -11.22
CA GLY A 47 12.96 17.25 -9.88
C GLY A 47 11.98 16.20 -9.32
N THR A 48 11.56 15.23 -10.13
CA THR A 48 10.68 14.14 -9.69
C THR A 48 11.50 12.92 -9.33
N THR A 49 11.23 12.33 -8.16
CA THR A 49 11.86 11.07 -7.73
C THR A 49 11.11 9.88 -8.33
N TYR A 50 11.80 9.12 -9.16
CA TYR A 50 11.35 7.86 -9.76
C TYR A 50 11.88 6.69 -8.95
N VAL A 51 11.01 5.74 -8.67
CA VAL A 51 11.34 4.52 -7.96
C VAL A 51 11.16 3.33 -8.90
N PRO A 52 12.08 2.33 -8.90
CA PRO A 52 11.89 1.11 -9.68
C PRO A 52 10.62 0.38 -9.25
N LEU A 53 9.59 0.41 -10.11
CA LEU A 53 8.28 -0.19 -9.83
C LEU A 53 8.39 -1.67 -9.44
N THR A 54 9.23 -2.43 -10.15
CA THR A 54 9.47 -3.85 -9.88
C THR A 54 9.98 -4.11 -8.47
N ALA A 55 10.81 -3.21 -7.92
CA ALA A 55 11.33 -3.34 -6.57
C ALA A 55 10.23 -3.12 -5.53
N VAL A 56 9.40 -2.09 -5.72
CA VAL A 56 8.26 -1.80 -4.84
C VAL A 56 7.25 -2.94 -4.91
N SER A 57 6.85 -3.38 -6.11
CA SER A 57 5.89 -4.47 -6.28
C SER A 57 6.38 -5.75 -5.60
N LYS A 58 7.64 -6.14 -5.80
CA LYS A 58 8.21 -7.34 -5.18
C LYS A 58 8.24 -7.24 -3.65
N ALA A 59 8.61 -6.08 -3.11
CA ALA A 59 8.63 -5.86 -1.67
C ALA A 59 7.23 -6.02 -1.05
N LEU A 60 6.19 -5.64 -1.80
CA LEU A 60 4.78 -5.75 -1.41
C LEU A 60 4.13 -7.09 -1.78
N GLY A 61 4.91 -8.11 -2.19
CA GLY A 61 4.35 -9.42 -2.57
C GLY A 61 3.58 -9.44 -3.91
N ALA A 62 3.83 -8.44 -4.77
CA ALA A 62 3.24 -8.32 -6.09
C ALA A 62 4.28 -8.49 -7.22
N THR A 63 3.78 -8.75 -8.41
CA THR A 63 4.53 -8.93 -9.65
C THR A 63 4.16 -7.84 -10.64
N ALA A 64 5.13 -7.03 -11.08
CA ALA A 64 4.94 -6.07 -12.16
C ALA A 64 5.41 -6.66 -13.50
N SER A 65 4.58 -6.55 -14.55
CA SER A 65 4.89 -6.92 -15.93
C SER A 65 4.72 -5.72 -16.85
N PHE A 66 5.62 -5.56 -17.82
CA PHE A 66 5.54 -4.50 -18.83
C PHE A 66 5.31 -5.09 -20.21
N ASP A 67 4.24 -4.64 -20.87
CA ASP A 67 3.96 -4.92 -22.28
C ASP A 67 4.53 -3.80 -23.15
N LYS A 68 5.61 -4.12 -23.88
CA LYS A 68 6.27 -3.19 -24.79
C LYS A 68 5.39 -2.79 -25.98
N LYS A 69 4.46 -3.65 -26.43
CA LYS A 69 3.65 -3.39 -27.62
C LYS A 69 2.60 -2.31 -27.35
N THR A 70 2.02 -2.34 -26.15
CA THR A 70 0.95 -1.42 -25.73
C THR A 70 1.47 -0.30 -24.83
N GLY A 71 2.74 -0.36 -24.41
CA GLY A 71 3.29 0.56 -23.42
C GLY A 71 2.63 0.41 -22.05
N THR A 72 2.02 -0.75 -21.76
CA THR A 72 1.21 -0.96 -20.56
C THR A 72 2.01 -1.64 -19.47
N VAL A 73 1.90 -1.14 -18.25
CA VAL A 73 2.45 -1.79 -17.06
C VAL A 73 1.30 -2.37 -16.25
N THR A 74 1.42 -3.65 -15.87
CA THR A 74 0.43 -4.36 -15.06
C THR A 74 1.08 -4.86 -13.77
N VAL A 75 0.47 -4.59 -12.62
CA VAL A 75 0.91 -5.12 -11.32
C VAL A 75 -0.13 -6.12 -10.83
N LYS A 76 0.30 -7.35 -10.52
CA LYS A 76 -0.52 -8.43 -9.98
C LYS A 76 -0.07 -8.77 -8.57
N SER A 77 -0.92 -8.64 -7.57
CA SER A 77 -0.60 -9.11 -6.21
C SER A 77 -0.95 -10.60 -6.08
N SER A 78 -0.05 -11.40 -5.50
CA SER A 78 -0.31 -12.84 -5.26
C SER A 78 -1.26 -13.09 -4.08
N GLY A 79 -1.54 -12.06 -3.26
CA GLY A 79 -2.42 -12.13 -2.10
C GLY A 79 -3.76 -11.42 -2.26
N ILE A 80 -4.10 -10.97 -3.47
CA ILE A 80 -5.30 -10.14 -3.68
C ILE A 80 -5.86 -10.52 -5.04
N ASN A 81 -7.00 -11.21 -5.06
CA ASN A 81 -7.89 -11.17 -6.20
C ASN A 81 -8.75 -9.93 -5.94
N PRO A 82 -8.50 -8.78 -6.60
CA PRO A 82 -9.46 -7.69 -6.55
C PRO A 82 -10.64 -8.17 -7.40
N ILE A 83 -11.60 -8.83 -6.75
CA ILE A 83 -13.00 -8.50 -7.02
C ILE A 83 -13.01 -6.96 -7.04
N ALA A 84 -13.56 -6.35 -8.10
CA ALA A 84 -13.64 -4.89 -8.25
C ALA A 84 -13.90 -4.23 -6.87
N PRO A 85 -13.31 -3.06 -6.53
CA PRO A 85 -13.36 -2.53 -5.17
C PRO A 85 -14.81 -2.37 -4.74
N ASP A 86 -15.34 -3.42 -4.13
CA ASP A 86 -16.72 -3.49 -3.75
C ASP A 86 -16.75 -2.72 -2.45
N ILE A 87 -17.13 -1.46 -2.56
CA ILE A 87 -17.39 -0.62 -1.42
C ILE A 87 -18.76 -1.04 -0.91
N TYR A 88 -18.79 -1.69 0.26
CA TYR A 88 -20.03 -2.06 0.91
C TYR A 88 -20.39 -1.00 1.96
N ARG A 89 -21.67 -0.72 2.14
CA ARG A 89 -22.16 0.26 3.11
C ARG A 89 -23.18 -0.36 4.04
N ALA A 90 -23.04 -0.07 5.34
CA ALA A 90 -24.05 -0.39 6.34
C ALA A 90 -24.12 0.74 7.37
N GLY A 91 -25.15 1.58 7.27
CA GLY A 91 -25.30 2.76 8.12
C GLY A 91 -24.12 3.73 7.97
N ASP A 92 -23.51 4.10 9.10
CA ASP A 92 -22.34 5.00 9.17
C ASP A 92 -21.02 4.35 8.72
N PHE A 93 -21.04 3.08 8.35
CA PHE A 93 -19.83 2.31 8.09
C PHE A 93 -19.64 1.99 6.61
N VAL A 94 -18.39 2.12 6.18
CA VAL A 94 -17.92 1.75 4.85
C VAL A 94 -16.97 0.58 4.99
N PHE A 95 -17.17 -0.44 4.16
CA PHE A 95 -16.33 -1.62 4.13
C PHE A 95 -15.63 -1.74 2.78
N SER A 96 -14.33 -2.02 2.81
CA SER A 96 -13.53 -2.15 1.60
C SER A 96 -12.42 -3.19 1.79
N GLN A 97 -11.72 -3.52 0.69
CA GLN A 97 -10.62 -4.49 0.69
C GLN A 97 -11.00 -5.87 1.28
N LEU A 98 -12.25 -6.33 1.10
CA LEU A 98 -12.67 -7.63 1.62
C LEU A 98 -11.86 -8.76 0.97
N GLN A 99 -11.30 -9.63 1.81
CA GLN A 99 -10.58 -10.84 1.41
C GLN A 99 -11.07 -12.01 2.27
N ALA A 100 -11.52 -13.09 1.64
CA ALA A 100 -11.92 -14.32 2.32
C ALA A 100 -10.90 -15.43 2.08
N GLU A 101 -10.33 -15.97 3.15
CA GLU A 101 -9.29 -17.00 3.12
C GLU A 101 -9.75 -18.21 3.94
N LYS A 102 -9.67 -19.40 3.35
CA LYS A 102 -9.94 -20.66 4.04
C LYS A 102 -8.71 -21.10 4.83
N ASN A 103 -8.91 -21.49 6.09
CA ASN A 103 -7.90 -22.07 6.97
C ASN A 103 -8.44 -23.36 7.63
N ASP A 104 -7.65 -23.97 8.50
CA ASP A 104 -7.99 -25.24 9.17
C ASP A 104 -9.22 -25.14 10.11
N PHE A 105 -9.59 -23.93 10.53
CA PHE A 105 -10.68 -23.65 11.48
C PHE A 105 -11.93 -23.05 10.80
N GLY A 106 -11.94 -22.92 9.48
CA GLY A 106 -13.03 -22.33 8.72
C GLY A 106 -12.53 -21.25 7.75
N TRP A 107 -13.27 -20.15 7.65
CA TRP A 107 -12.92 -19.01 6.81
C TRP A 107 -12.64 -17.79 7.68
N LYS A 108 -11.56 -17.09 7.33
CA LYS A 108 -11.23 -15.75 7.83
C LYS A 108 -11.57 -14.73 6.75
N VAL A 109 -12.35 -13.73 7.09
CA VAL A 109 -12.75 -12.64 6.20
C VAL A 109 -12.13 -11.36 6.73
N SER A 110 -11.05 -10.92 6.11
CA SER A 110 -10.37 -9.65 6.44
C SER A 110 -11.01 -8.51 5.68
N VAL A 111 -11.31 -7.40 6.35
CA VAL A 111 -11.95 -6.22 5.74
C VAL A 111 -11.49 -4.93 6.42
N GLU A 112 -11.38 -3.85 5.66
CA GLU A 112 -11.26 -2.49 6.19
C GLU A 112 -12.66 -1.95 6.53
N MET A 113 -12.84 -1.42 7.74
CA MET A 113 -14.03 -0.70 8.16
C MET A 113 -13.68 0.75 8.47
N THR A 114 -14.37 1.69 7.81
CA THR A 114 -14.30 3.13 8.07
C THR A 114 -15.60 3.60 8.74
N SER A 115 -15.51 4.51 9.72
CA SER A 115 -16.70 5.20 10.25
C SER A 115 -16.78 6.63 9.71
N ASP A 116 -17.79 6.93 8.91
CA ASP A 116 -17.88 8.23 8.20
C ASP A 116 -18.25 9.39 9.15
N THR A 117 -19.15 9.17 10.12
CA THR A 117 -19.85 10.27 10.80
C THR A 117 -19.58 10.38 12.30
N SER A 118 -19.28 9.28 12.99
CA SER A 118 -19.28 9.19 14.46
C SER A 118 -18.12 8.34 14.99
N ALA A 119 -17.80 8.49 16.28
CA ALA A 119 -16.88 7.60 16.97
C ALA A 119 -17.66 6.50 17.72
N TYR A 120 -17.09 5.31 17.78
CA TYR A 120 -17.68 4.13 18.41
C TYR A 120 -16.67 3.40 19.31
N SER A 121 -17.08 3.09 20.53
CA SER A 121 -16.31 2.29 21.48
C SER A 121 -16.29 0.80 21.10
N GLY A 122 -17.38 0.30 20.52
CA GLY A 122 -17.50 -1.07 20.03
C GLY A 122 -18.58 -1.23 18.97
N VAL A 123 -18.28 -1.99 17.92
CA VAL A 123 -19.19 -2.32 16.82
C VAL A 123 -19.13 -3.82 16.58
N ASN A 124 -20.27 -4.51 16.68
CA ASN A 124 -20.41 -5.91 16.27
C ASN A 124 -21.06 -5.94 14.89
N LEU A 125 -20.55 -6.80 14.02
CA LEU A 125 -20.98 -6.87 12.65
C LEU A 125 -21.02 -8.30 12.12
N THR A 126 -21.91 -8.48 11.15
CA THR A 126 -22.08 -9.71 10.38
C THR A 126 -21.90 -9.42 8.90
N ALA A 127 -21.04 -10.19 8.22
CA ALA A 127 -20.96 -10.25 6.77
C ALA A 127 -21.74 -11.46 6.26
N VAL A 128 -22.77 -11.23 5.44
CA VAL A 128 -23.62 -12.29 4.86
C VAL A 128 -23.24 -12.51 3.40
N PHE A 129 -22.89 -13.74 3.04
CA PHE A 129 -22.39 -14.11 1.72
C PHE A 129 -23.47 -14.78 0.88
N TYR A 130 -23.50 -14.47 -0.41
CA TYR A 130 -24.45 -15.00 -1.38
C TYR A 130 -23.75 -15.54 -2.63
N ASN A 131 -24.28 -16.60 -3.21
CA ASN A 131 -23.84 -17.11 -4.51
C ASN A 131 -24.39 -16.26 -5.67
N GLU A 132 -24.09 -16.68 -6.91
CA GLU A 132 -24.53 -15.99 -8.13
C GLU A 132 -26.06 -15.90 -8.29
N SER A 133 -26.80 -16.89 -7.78
CA SER A 133 -28.26 -16.88 -7.81
C SER A 133 -28.89 -16.04 -6.69
N GLY A 134 -28.09 -15.35 -5.88
CA GLY A 134 -28.56 -14.56 -4.73
C GLY A 134 -29.00 -15.40 -3.53
N LYS A 135 -28.69 -16.70 -3.50
CA LYS A 135 -28.95 -17.57 -2.33
C LYS A 135 -27.84 -17.35 -1.30
N ARG A 136 -28.24 -17.18 -0.03
CA ARG A 136 -27.29 -17.12 1.10
C ARG A 136 -26.48 -18.42 1.18
N VAL A 137 -25.15 -18.30 1.19
CA VAL A 137 -24.22 -19.42 1.33
C VAL A 137 -23.56 -19.49 2.70
N GLY A 138 -23.42 -18.36 3.39
CA GLY A 138 -22.84 -18.34 4.73
C GLY A 138 -22.84 -16.95 5.37
N SER A 139 -22.30 -16.86 6.57
CA SER A 139 -22.12 -15.62 7.32
C SER A 139 -20.88 -15.65 8.19
N ALA A 140 -20.14 -14.54 8.25
CA ALA A 140 -19.01 -14.35 9.14
C ALA A 140 -19.28 -13.23 10.14
N PHE A 141 -18.74 -13.39 11.35
CA PHE A 141 -18.99 -12.49 12.48
C PHE A 141 -17.68 -11.88 12.97
N GLY A 142 -17.72 -10.61 13.37
CA GLY A 142 -16.56 -9.94 13.96
C GLY A 142 -16.95 -8.70 14.76
N ALA A 143 -15.95 -8.06 15.32
CA ALA A 143 -16.11 -6.84 16.09
C ALA A 143 -14.97 -5.85 15.82
N VAL A 144 -15.27 -4.56 15.99
CA VAL A 144 -14.29 -3.46 15.94
C VAL A 144 -14.44 -2.63 17.20
N THR A 145 -13.34 -2.40 17.91
CA THR A 145 -13.32 -1.55 19.11
C THR A 145 -12.60 -0.24 18.86
N ASN A 146 -13.04 0.83 19.53
CA ASN A 146 -12.39 2.15 19.55
C ASN A 146 -12.14 2.74 18.15
N ILE A 147 -13.16 2.81 17.30
CA ILE A 147 -13.05 3.44 15.96
C ILE A 147 -13.52 4.90 16.04
N GLY A 148 -12.64 5.85 15.74
CA GLY A 148 -12.97 7.27 15.70
C GLY A 148 -13.72 7.68 14.45
N LYS A 149 -14.18 8.94 14.43
CA LYS A 149 -14.81 9.54 13.25
C LYS A 149 -13.78 9.74 12.14
N GLY A 150 -14.05 9.18 10.96
CA GLY A 150 -13.15 9.17 9.81
C GLY A 150 -12.04 8.12 9.91
N ASP A 151 -11.94 7.39 11.02
CA ASP A 151 -10.93 6.36 11.19
C ASP A 151 -11.27 5.14 10.36
N THR A 152 -10.22 4.49 9.86
CA THR A 152 -10.29 3.19 9.19
C THR A 152 -9.53 2.16 10.00
N LYS A 153 -10.14 0.99 10.22
CA LYS A 153 -9.51 -0.14 10.90
C LYS A 153 -9.69 -1.43 10.12
N PHE A 154 -8.65 -2.26 10.14
CA PHE A 154 -8.75 -3.64 9.71
C PHE A 154 -9.42 -4.50 10.79
N THR A 155 -10.30 -5.39 10.36
CA THR A 155 -10.89 -6.41 11.24
C THR A 155 -11.03 -7.73 10.50
N ASP A 156 -10.92 -8.81 11.26
CA ASP A 156 -11.11 -10.17 10.79
C ASP A 156 -12.46 -10.68 11.32
N LEU A 157 -13.31 -11.12 10.39
CA LEU A 157 -14.52 -11.85 10.70
C LEU A 157 -14.24 -13.33 10.51
N ILE A 158 -14.87 -14.17 11.32
CA ILE A 158 -14.66 -15.62 11.28
C ILE A 158 -15.96 -16.36 11.02
N THR A 159 -15.87 -17.48 10.31
CA THR A 159 -16.98 -18.41 10.12
C THR A 159 -16.51 -19.83 9.91
N THR A 160 -17.37 -20.79 10.27
CA THR A 160 -17.21 -22.20 9.90
C THR A 160 -18.02 -22.56 8.65
N ASP A 161 -18.85 -21.65 8.14
CA ASP A 161 -19.60 -21.85 6.91
C ASP A 161 -18.66 -22.00 5.71
N ASP A 162 -19.06 -22.79 4.72
CA ASP A 162 -18.30 -22.89 3.48
C ASP A 162 -18.62 -21.71 2.56
N LEU A 163 -17.70 -20.76 2.48
CA LEU A 163 -17.83 -19.60 1.60
C LEU A 163 -17.40 -19.90 0.15
N THR A 164 -17.05 -21.14 -0.19
CA THR A 164 -16.61 -21.49 -1.55
C THR A 164 -17.65 -21.03 -2.60
N GLY A 165 -17.20 -20.22 -3.56
CA GLY A 165 -18.05 -19.77 -4.67
C GLY A 165 -19.00 -18.62 -4.35
N TYR A 166 -18.82 -17.91 -3.23
CA TYR A 166 -19.54 -16.64 -2.99
C TYR A 166 -19.28 -15.63 -4.12
N LYS A 167 -20.26 -14.78 -4.38
CA LYS A 167 -20.20 -13.72 -5.41
C LYS A 167 -20.47 -12.33 -4.85
N THR A 168 -21.34 -12.22 -3.86
CA THR A 168 -21.67 -10.93 -3.24
C THR A 168 -21.73 -11.08 -1.73
N VAL A 169 -21.53 -9.96 -1.04
CA VAL A 169 -21.61 -9.87 0.42
C VAL A 169 -22.42 -8.64 0.82
N LYS A 170 -23.12 -8.75 1.94
CA LYS A 170 -23.82 -7.64 2.59
C LYS A 170 -23.39 -7.56 4.04
N PHE A 171 -23.03 -6.36 4.49
CA PHE A 171 -22.69 -6.10 5.88
C PHE A 171 -23.92 -5.68 6.67
N GLN A 172 -24.01 -6.18 7.89
CA GLN A 172 -25.04 -5.85 8.87
C GLN A 172 -24.34 -5.41 10.15
N ILE A 173 -24.82 -4.31 10.73
CA ILE A 173 -24.35 -3.83 12.02
C ILE A 173 -25.31 -4.39 13.07
N ASP A 174 -24.81 -5.27 13.92
CA ASP A 174 -25.61 -5.93 14.94
C ASP A 174 -25.74 -5.02 16.17
N ILE A 175 -24.61 -4.45 16.60
CA ILE A 175 -24.53 -3.53 17.75
C ILE A 175 -23.51 -2.44 17.41
N ALA A 176 -23.81 -1.18 17.73
CA ALA A 176 -22.87 -0.08 17.62
C ALA A 176 -22.99 0.85 18.84
N ASN A 177 -21.97 0.83 19.69
CA ASN A 177 -21.89 1.64 20.90
C ASN A 177 -21.12 2.92 20.60
N LYS A 178 -21.81 4.07 20.57
CA LYS A 178 -21.14 5.36 20.40
C LYS A 178 -20.16 5.61 21.55
N ALA A 179 -19.04 6.26 21.22
CA ALA A 179 -18.05 6.70 22.19
C ALA A 179 -18.49 7.98 22.91
#